data_AF-A0AAD7U3C9-F1
#
_entry.id   AF-A0AAD7U3C9-F1
#
_cell.length_a   1.000
_cell.length_b   1.000
_cell.length_c   1.000
_cell.angle_alpha   90.00
_cell.angle_beta   90.00
_cell.angle_gamma   90.00
#
_symmetry.space_group_name_H-M   'P 1'
#
loop_
_entity.id
_entity.type
_entity.pdbx_description
1 polymer ?
#
loop_
_entity_poly.entity_id
_entity_poly.type
_entity_poly.pdbx_seq_one_letter_code
_entity_poly.pdbx_strand_id
1 'polypeptide(L)'
;MLSATLVNSSRSQLRLCAPKPATWSRLYATAPSGGRPLIGRYNHVPVELARVQSGRNVRLRDYETQKALKRFSYDLKLVDGKVMPADGPNFIGPNGCSLREPLSPTFQEVVRNFRGANILVYVLKEGTPLPDTLQILHEHSDHYSLQCTRPMTLDAALGVLYWRIPVETPGGWEPKINAIADERRYSSRDVVTANKDAFGPAFEEKMDMFFREHIHEDEEIRYLLEGSAFFDVRGKSTSSELGTDAEHTTDSWIRCHLEAGDMIILPAGIYHRFSLDEREHARTLRLFKVRPPSDRLADHWPDEPKWIAHYRGAETDKNPYRVEYLKTFSGAQMAQAVGA
;
A
#
# COMPACT_ATOMS: atom_id res chain seq x y z
N MET A 1 8.94 -28.11 65.41
CA MET A 1 9.58 -29.07 64.49
C MET A 1 8.49 -29.78 63.70
N LEU A 2 8.66 -29.83 62.37
CA LEU A 2 8.04 -30.73 61.37
C LEU A 2 6.52 -30.55 61.17
N SER A 3 6.02 -29.86 60.12
CA SER A 3 6.07 -30.14 58.67
C SER A 3 5.48 -31.50 58.28
N ALA A 4 4.34 -31.48 57.57
CA ALA A 4 4.04 -32.39 56.46
C ALA A 4 2.78 -31.93 55.69
N THR A 5 2.86 -32.13 54.39
CA THR A 5 2.00 -31.65 53.31
C THR A 5 0.81 -32.58 53.03
N LEU A 6 -0.26 -32.02 52.45
CA LEU A 6 -1.31 -32.64 51.61
C LEU A 6 -2.24 -33.70 52.26
N VAL A 7 -3.56 -33.48 52.18
CA VAL A 7 -4.49 -34.20 51.27
C VAL A 7 -5.93 -33.69 51.43
N ASN A 8 -6.56 -33.65 50.26
CA ASN A 8 -7.93 -33.42 49.82
C ASN A 8 -9.10 -34.03 50.65
N SER A 9 -10.34 -33.58 50.31
CA SER A 9 -11.68 -34.17 50.59
C SER A 9 -12.39 -33.64 51.86
N SER A 10 -13.67 -33.23 51.92
CA SER A 10 -14.83 -33.30 51.02
C SER A 10 -15.91 -32.26 51.36
N ARG A 11 -16.63 -31.85 50.30
CA ARG A 11 -18.07 -31.52 50.19
C ARG A 11 -18.87 -31.10 51.43
N SER A 12 -19.40 -29.87 51.36
CA SER A 12 -20.81 -29.62 51.62
C SER A 12 -21.36 -28.63 50.59
N GLN A 13 -22.55 -28.97 50.07
CA GLN A 13 -23.20 -28.38 48.91
C GLN A 13 -23.91 -27.07 49.26
N LEU A 14 -23.66 -26.02 48.48
CA LEU A 14 -24.60 -24.91 48.30
C LEU A 14 -24.88 -24.78 46.80
N ARG A 15 -26.04 -25.29 46.37
CA ARG A 15 -26.54 -25.15 45.00
C ARG A 15 -27.11 -23.74 44.85
N LEU A 16 -26.39 -22.87 44.13
CA LEU A 16 -26.99 -21.70 43.50
C LEU A 16 -27.45 -22.11 42.09
N CYS A 17 -28.76 -22.05 41.86
CA CYS A 17 -29.34 -22.23 40.53
C CYS A 17 -28.86 -21.10 39.60
N ALA A 18 -27.96 -21.42 38.67
CA ALA A 18 -27.67 -20.54 37.54
C ALA A 18 -28.86 -20.57 36.56
N PRO A 19 -29.38 -19.42 36.09
CA PRO A 19 -30.37 -19.41 35.03
C PRO A 19 -29.74 -19.95 33.74
N LYS A 20 -30.48 -20.81 33.02
CA LYS A 20 -30.06 -21.34 31.72
C LYS A 20 -29.84 -20.19 30.74
N PRO A 21 -28.77 -20.22 29.91
CA PRO A 21 -28.60 -19.22 28.87
C PRO A 21 -29.77 -19.32 27.89
N ALA A 22 -30.39 -18.17 27.59
CA ALA A 22 -31.43 -18.07 26.57
C ALA A 22 -30.86 -18.57 25.23
N THR A 23 -31.44 -19.65 24.71
CA THR A 23 -31.16 -20.13 23.36
C THR A 23 -31.78 -19.14 22.37
N TRP A 24 -30.96 -18.22 21.87
CA TRP A 24 -31.32 -17.41 20.71
C TRP A 24 -31.23 -18.31 19.47
N SER A 25 -32.36 -18.88 19.04
CA SER A 25 -32.47 -19.45 17.71
C SER A 25 -32.44 -18.30 16.71
N ARG A 26 -31.38 -18.20 15.89
CA ARG A 26 -31.43 -17.38 14.67
C ARG A 26 -32.47 -18.01 13.75
N LEU A 27 -33.70 -17.51 13.81
CA LEU A 27 -34.63 -17.65 12.70
C LEU A 27 -34.02 -16.86 11.55
N TYR A 28 -33.37 -17.55 10.62
CA TYR A 28 -33.04 -16.95 9.34
C TYR A 28 -34.37 -16.70 8.63
N ALA A 29 -34.82 -15.44 8.66
CA ALA A 29 -35.83 -14.98 7.72
C ALA A 29 -35.37 -15.38 6.30
N THR A 30 -36.26 -16.02 5.56
CA THR A 30 -36.06 -16.41 4.18
C THR A 30 -35.53 -15.21 3.39
N ALA A 31 -34.34 -15.37 2.80
CA ALA A 31 -33.65 -14.28 2.11
C ALA A 31 -34.54 -13.76 0.96
N PRO A 32 -34.79 -12.44 0.86
CA PRO A 32 -35.37 -11.88 -0.34
C PRO A 32 -34.47 -12.19 -1.53
N SER A 33 -35.04 -12.42 -2.71
CA SER A 33 -34.35 -12.73 -3.96
C SER A 33 -33.52 -11.58 -4.56
N GLY A 34 -33.11 -10.61 -3.72
CA GLY A 34 -32.18 -9.54 -4.05
C GLY A 34 -31.22 -9.35 -2.87
N GLY A 35 -29.95 -9.04 -3.14
CA GLY A 35 -28.94 -8.81 -2.10
C GLY A 35 -29.40 -7.79 -1.06
N ARG A 36 -28.83 -7.85 0.15
CA ARG A 36 -29.17 -6.91 1.23
C ARG A 36 -28.88 -5.47 0.78
N PRO A 37 -29.77 -4.48 0.99
CA PRO A 37 -29.47 -3.09 0.67
C PRO A 37 -28.21 -2.60 1.40
N LEU A 38 -27.40 -1.80 0.72
CA LEU A 38 -26.30 -1.06 1.35
C LEU A 38 -26.88 -0.01 2.30
N ILE A 39 -26.21 0.20 3.43
CA ILE A 39 -26.58 1.24 4.40
C ILE A 39 -26.10 2.62 3.91
N GLY A 40 -24.94 2.68 3.26
CA GLY A 40 -24.34 3.94 2.80
C GLY A 40 -23.18 3.77 1.83
N ARG A 41 -22.85 4.86 1.15
CA ARG A 41 -21.75 4.97 0.18
C ARG A 41 -21.08 6.33 0.38
N TYR A 42 -19.77 6.31 0.57
CA TYR A 42 -19.01 7.47 1.02
C TYR A 42 -17.74 7.66 0.19
N ASN A 43 -17.44 8.92 -0.15
CA ASN A 43 -16.20 9.37 -0.78
C ASN A 43 -15.15 9.86 0.24
N HIS A 44 -15.41 9.61 1.52
CA HIS A 44 -14.55 9.90 2.66
C HIS A 44 -14.72 8.78 3.69
N VAL A 45 -13.87 8.75 4.71
CA VAL A 45 -13.98 7.81 5.84
C VAL A 45 -15.11 8.29 6.77
N PRO A 46 -16.27 7.60 6.83
CA PRO A 46 -17.49 8.14 7.46
C PRO A 46 -17.47 8.09 8.98
N VAL A 47 -16.69 7.18 9.55
CA VAL A 47 -16.41 6.99 10.98
C VAL A 47 -14.97 6.48 11.08
N GLU A 48 -14.35 6.49 12.26
CA GLU A 48 -13.04 5.85 12.41
C GLU A 48 -13.14 4.35 12.05
N LEU A 49 -12.33 3.91 11.07
CA LEU A 49 -12.37 2.55 10.55
C LEU A 49 -11.01 1.89 10.68
N ALA A 50 -11.01 0.59 10.92
CA ALA A 50 -9.82 -0.20 11.13
C ALA A 50 -9.79 -1.48 10.30
N ARG A 51 -8.58 -1.89 9.95
CA ARG A 51 -8.25 -3.17 9.33
C ARG A 51 -7.13 -3.84 10.10
N VAL A 52 -7.29 -5.12 10.40
CA VAL A 52 -6.20 -5.98 10.86
C VAL A 52 -5.63 -6.77 9.70
N GLN A 53 -4.30 -6.83 9.59
CA GLN A 53 -3.60 -7.59 8.56
C GLN A 53 -2.19 -7.97 9.00
N SER A 54 -1.57 -8.88 8.24
CA SER A 54 -0.15 -9.25 8.41
C SER A 54 0.74 -8.35 7.54
N GLY A 55 1.70 -7.68 8.16
CA GLY A 55 2.65 -6.81 7.49
C GLY A 55 2.06 -5.47 7.04
N ARG A 56 2.94 -4.60 6.53
CA ARG A 56 2.57 -3.22 6.22
C ARG A 56 1.75 -3.04 4.95
N ASN A 57 1.89 -3.98 4.02
CA ASN A 57 1.23 -3.88 2.74
C ASN A 57 -0.19 -4.42 2.80
N VAL A 58 -1.16 -3.60 2.42
CA VAL A 58 -2.53 -4.05 2.18
C VAL A 58 -2.52 -4.91 0.92
N ARG A 59 -2.54 -6.23 1.07
CA ARG A 59 -2.70 -7.18 -0.03
C ARG A 59 -4.10 -7.76 -0.01
N LEU A 60 -4.85 -7.49 -1.07
CA LEU A 60 -6.17 -8.09 -1.27
C LEU A 60 -6.01 -9.46 -1.91
N ARG A 61 -6.84 -10.41 -1.47
CA ARG A 61 -6.81 -11.81 -1.89
C ARG A 61 -7.92 -12.05 -2.90
N ASP A 62 -7.54 -12.43 -4.11
CA ASP A 62 -8.50 -12.80 -5.15
C ASP A 62 -9.07 -14.20 -4.92
N TYR A 63 -10.34 -14.37 -5.28
CA TYR A 63 -11.10 -15.60 -5.07
C TYR A 63 -10.46 -16.84 -5.71
N GLU A 64 -10.08 -16.78 -7.00
CA GLU A 64 -9.60 -17.95 -7.74
C GLU A 64 -8.26 -18.45 -7.17
N THR A 65 -7.34 -17.55 -6.80
CA THR A 65 -6.08 -17.94 -6.13
C THR A 65 -6.34 -18.55 -4.77
N GLN A 66 -7.23 -17.98 -3.95
CA GLN A 66 -7.53 -18.57 -2.64
C GLN A 66 -8.20 -19.95 -2.78
N LYS A 67 -9.09 -20.11 -3.76
CA LYS A 67 -9.73 -21.39 -4.08
C LYS A 67 -8.71 -22.43 -4.52
N ALA A 68 -7.75 -22.08 -5.39
CA ALA A 68 -6.66 -22.96 -5.79
C ALA A 68 -5.80 -23.40 -4.59
N LEU A 69 -5.59 -22.51 -3.62
CA LEU A 69 -4.92 -22.78 -2.35
C LEU A 69 -5.78 -23.51 -1.31
N LYS A 70 -7.01 -23.92 -1.66
CA LYS A 70 -7.99 -24.55 -0.75
C LYS A 70 -8.30 -23.69 0.49
N ARG A 71 -8.28 -22.37 0.34
CA ARG A 71 -8.63 -21.40 1.37
C ARG A 71 -10.04 -20.88 1.14
N PHE A 72 -10.79 -20.71 2.22
CA PHE A 72 -12.18 -20.25 2.18
C PHE A 72 -12.34 -18.72 2.25
N SER A 73 -11.30 -18.00 2.69
CA SER A 73 -11.34 -16.56 2.89
C SER A 73 -10.65 -15.82 1.75
N TYR A 74 -11.37 -14.88 1.14
CA TYR A 74 -10.92 -14.02 0.04
C TYR A 74 -11.55 -12.63 0.21
N ASP A 75 -10.99 -11.63 -0.46
CA ASP A 75 -11.44 -10.23 -0.34
C ASP A 75 -12.31 -9.81 -1.53
N LEU A 76 -12.01 -10.31 -2.73
CA LEU A 76 -12.69 -9.89 -3.96
C LEU A 76 -12.65 -10.96 -5.08
N LYS A 77 -13.43 -10.71 -6.13
CA LYS A 77 -13.43 -11.49 -7.38
C LYS A 77 -12.95 -10.62 -8.53
N LEU A 78 -12.15 -11.20 -9.41
CA LEU A 78 -11.69 -10.53 -10.62
C LEU A 78 -12.61 -10.91 -11.79
N VAL A 79 -12.88 -9.93 -12.65
CA VAL A 79 -13.52 -10.11 -13.97
C VAL A 79 -12.50 -9.61 -14.99
N ASP A 80 -12.06 -10.48 -15.89
CA ASP A 80 -11.02 -10.18 -16.89
C ASP A 80 -9.75 -9.55 -16.28
N GLY A 81 -9.32 -10.07 -15.12
CA GLY A 81 -8.14 -9.59 -14.39
C GLY A 81 -8.32 -8.27 -13.64
N LYS A 82 -9.54 -7.72 -13.60
CA LYS A 82 -9.86 -6.45 -12.94
C LYS A 82 -10.83 -6.63 -11.77
N VAL A 83 -10.65 -5.81 -10.74
CA VAL A 83 -11.66 -5.56 -9.71
C VAL A 83 -12.70 -4.62 -10.31
N MET A 84 -13.97 -4.98 -10.20
CA MET A 84 -15.08 -4.20 -10.73
C MET A 84 -15.75 -3.38 -9.63
N PRO A 85 -16.24 -2.17 -9.93
CA PRO A 85 -16.96 -1.36 -8.96
C PRO A 85 -18.28 -2.05 -8.57
N ALA A 86 -18.67 -1.91 -7.31
CA ALA A 86 -19.96 -2.38 -6.81
C ALA A 86 -20.98 -1.23 -6.92
N ASP A 87 -21.56 -0.99 -8.10
CA ASP A 87 -22.45 0.16 -8.36
C ASP A 87 -23.89 -0.05 -7.89
N GLY A 88 -24.31 -1.31 -7.70
CA GLY A 88 -25.67 -1.64 -7.28
C GLY A 88 -26.04 -1.08 -5.91
N PRO A 89 -27.36 -0.92 -5.61
CA PRO A 89 -27.84 -0.48 -4.31
C PRO A 89 -27.72 -1.55 -3.22
N ASN A 90 -27.37 -2.78 -3.62
CA ASN A 90 -27.33 -3.95 -2.76
C ASN A 90 -25.90 -4.42 -2.54
N PHE A 91 -25.63 -4.90 -1.33
CA PHE A 91 -24.44 -5.65 -0.98
C PHE A 91 -24.34 -6.94 -1.80
N ILE A 92 -23.27 -7.04 -2.59
CA ILE A 92 -22.86 -8.23 -3.32
C ILE A 92 -21.44 -8.55 -2.88
N GLY A 93 -21.32 -9.37 -1.82
CA GLY A 93 -20.04 -9.63 -1.19
C GLY A 93 -19.35 -10.94 -1.61
N PRO A 94 -18.06 -11.06 -1.26
CA PRO A 94 -17.15 -9.98 -0.87
C PRO A 94 -16.55 -9.30 -2.12
N ASN A 95 -16.35 -7.98 -2.09
CA ASN A 95 -15.83 -7.23 -3.23
C ASN A 95 -14.73 -6.21 -2.88
N GLY A 96 -13.98 -6.35 -1.79
CA GLY A 96 -13.03 -5.29 -1.45
C GLY A 96 -12.34 -5.44 -0.11
N CYS A 97 -11.81 -4.32 0.35
CA CYS A 97 -11.02 -4.25 1.56
C CYS A 97 -11.95 -4.09 2.78
N SER A 98 -12.13 -5.18 3.54
CA SER A 98 -12.92 -5.19 4.78
C SER A 98 -12.36 -4.22 5.83
N LEU A 99 -13.26 -3.42 6.40
CA LEU A 99 -13.05 -2.40 7.41
C LEU A 99 -14.14 -2.50 8.49
N ARG A 100 -13.81 -2.14 9.73
CA ARG A 100 -14.75 -2.09 10.86
C ARG A 100 -14.37 -0.99 11.84
N GLU A 101 -15.31 -0.51 12.63
CA GLU A 101 -14.97 0.41 13.72
C GLU A 101 -13.98 -0.25 14.70
N PRO A 102 -12.87 0.41 15.09
CA PRO A 102 -11.78 -0.22 15.85
C PRO A 102 -12.20 -0.83 17.19
N LEU A 103 -13.25 -0.31 17.81
CA LEU A 103 -13.74 -0.79 19.11
C LEU A 103 -14.99 -1.65 19.00
N SER A 104 -15.47 -1.97 17.79
CA SER A 104 -16.64 -2.82 17.63
C SER A 104 -16.38 -4.21 18.23
N PRO A 105 -17.39 -4.85 18.88
CA PRO A 105 -17.24 -6.18 19.45
C PRO A 105 -16.71 -7.20 18.42
N THR A 106 -17.20 -7.10 17.18
CA THR A 106 -16.78 -7.96 16.08
C THR A 106 -15.35 -7.69 15.64
N PHE A 107 -14.90 -6.44 15.52
CA PHE A 107 -13.51 -6.16 15.17
C PHE A 107 -12.55 -6.65 16.25
N GLN A 108 -12.88 -6.45 17.53
CA GLN A 108 -12.07 -6.99 18.62
C GLN A 108 -11.99 -8.52 18.57
N GLU A 109 -13.06 -9.22 18.22
CA GLU A 109 -13.05 -10.67 18.01
C GLU A 109 -12.16 -11.06 16.81
N VAL A 110 -12.24 -10.32 15.70
CA VAL A 110 -11.36 -10.54 14.54
C VAL A 110 -9.89 -10.38 14.94
N VAL A 111 -9.54 -9.32 15.69
CA VAL A 111 -8.16 -9.09 16.17
C VAL A 111 -7.71 -10.22 17.12
N ARG A 112 -8.52 -10.63 18.09
CA ARG A 112 -8.21 -11.75 19.01
C ARG A 112 -7.96 -13.07 18.27
N ASN A 113 -8.69 -13.30 17.19
CA ASN A 113 -8.62 -14.52 16.41
C ASN A 113 -7.67 -14.43 15.21
N PHE A 114 -7.08 -13.25 14.94
CA PHE A 114 -6.15 -13.07 13.84
C PHE A 114 -4.87 -13.88 14.10
N ARG A 115 -4.34 -14.51 13.06
CA ARG A 115 -3.12 -15.35 13.12
C ARG A 115 -2.19 -14.92 12.00
N GLY A 116 -0.92 -14.73 12.33
CA GLY A 116 0.11 -14.29 11.39
C GLY A 116 1.33 -13.71 12.12
N ALA A 117 2.38 -13.42 11.37
CA ALA A 117 3.51 -12.63 11.85
C ALA A 117 3.32 -11.16 11.47
N ASN A 118 3.91 -10.24 12.25
CA ASN A 118 3.86 -8.79 12.01
C ASN A 118 2.42 -8.26 11.88
N ILE A 119 1.54 -8.66 12.81
CA ILE A 119 0.13 -8.24 12.81
C ILE A 119 0.07 -6.74 13.09
N LEU A 120 -0.56 -5.99 12.19
CA LEU A 120 -0.77 -4.56 12.30
C LEU A 120 -2.26 -4.24 12.22
N VAL A 121 -2.67 -3.24 12.98
CA VAL A 121 -4.00 -2.62 12.88
C VAL A 121 -3.82 -1.25 12.27
N TYR A 122 -4.34 -1.10 11.05
CA TYR A 122 -4.44 0.19 10.38
C TYR A 122 -5.71 0.89 10.81
N VAL A 123 -5.62 2.17 11.16
CA VAL A 123 -6.76 3.00 11.50
C VAL A 123 -6.85 4.15 10.49
N LEU A 124 -7.97 4.20 9.78
CA LEU A 124 -8.37 5.29 8.91
C LEU A 124 -9.19 6.27 9.75
N LYS A 125 -8.71 7.52 9.84
CA LYS A 125 -9.37 8.56 10.63
C LYS A 125 -10.64 9.04 9.95
N GLU A 126 -11.68 9.26 10.75
CA GLU A 126 -12.92 9.90 10.31
C GLU A 126 -12.64 11.21 9.56
N GLY A 127 -13.40 11.44 8.49
CA GLY A 127 -13.27 12.62 7.64
C GLY A 127 -12.12 12.56 6.63
N THR A 128 -11.26 11.52 6.65
CA THR A 128 -10.20 11.37 5.65
C THR A 128 -10.82 11.25 4.25
N PRO A 129 -10.51 12.16 3.30
CA PRO A 129 -11.03 12.08 1.94
C PRO A 129 -10.45 10.85 1.23
N LEU A 130 -11.27 10.19 0.41
CA LEU A 130 -10.80 9.13 -0.47
C LEU A 130 -10.46 9.69 -1.85
N PRO A 131 -9.45 9.15 -2.56
CA PRO A 131 -9.31 9.37 -3.98
C PRO A 131 -10.61 8.99 -4.69
N ASP A 132 -10.99 9.68 -5.76
CA ASP A 132 -12.22 9.39 -6.51
C ASP A 132 -12.27 7.97 -7.10
N THR A 133 -11.12 7.30 -7.24
CA THR A 133 -10.99 5.88 -7.61
C THR A 133 -11.47 4.91 -6.53
N LEU A 134 -11.69 5.40 -5.31
CA LEU A 134 -12.06 4.62 -4.15
C LEU A 134 -13.32 5.17 -3.48
N GLN A 135 -14.07 4.27 -2.86
CA GLN A 135 -15.26 4.60 -2.08
C GLN A 135 -15.37 3.61 -0.92
N ILE A 136 -16.03 4.02 0.16
CA ILE A 136 -16.40 3.13 1.26
C ILE A 136 -17.89 2.81 1.12
N LEU A 137 -18.20 1.51 1.11
CA LEU A 137 -19.56 1.00 1.25
C LEU A 137 -19.79 0.58 2.69
N HIS A 138 -20.88 1.04 3.27
CA HIS A 138 -21.40 0.49 4.52
C HIS A 138 -22.35 -0.65 4.17
N GLU A 139 -21.87 -1.87 4.33
CA GLU A 139 -22.56 -3.06 3.81
C GLU A 139 -23.66 -3.52 4.76
N HIS A 140 -23.32 -3.73 6.03
CA HIS A 140 -24.25 -4.12 7.09
C HIS A 140 -23.59 -3.98 8.47
N SER A 141 -24.38 -3.81 9.53
CA SER A 141 -23.87 -3.79 10.91
C SER A 141 -22.67 -2.83 11.07
N ASP A 142 -21.54 -3.29 11.60
CA ASP A 142 -20.28 -2.55 11.73
C ASP A 142 -19.29 -2.82 10.57
N HIS A 143 -19.75 -3.47 9.49
CA HIS A 143 -18.90 -3.86 8.37
C HIS A 143 -18.94 -2.83 7.24
N TYR A 144 -17.76 -2.30 6.94
CA TYR A 144 -17.49 -1.40 5.85
C TYR A 144 -16.53 -2.06 4.87
N SER A 145 -16.54 -1.57 3.63
CA SER A 145 -15.79 -2.16 2.54
C SER A 145 -15.23 -1.05 1.68
N LEU A 146 -13.90 -0.91 1.65
CA LEU A 146 -13.22 0.01 0.75
C LEU A 146 -13.12 -0.65 -0.63
N GLN A 147 -13.69 0.02 -1.62
CA GLN A 147 -14.03 -0.47 -2.96
C GLN A 147 -13.46 0.45 -4.03
N CYS A 148 -13.29 -0.08 -5.24
CA CYS A 148 -13.05 0.75 -6.41
C CYS A 148 -14.36 1.40 -6.91
N THR A 149 -14.25 2.57 -7.56
CA THR A 149 -15.34 3.26 -8.27
C THR A 149 -15.27 3.05 -9.78
N ARG A 150 -14.19 2.43 -10.28
CA ARG A 150 -13.97 2.08 -11.68
C ARG A 150 -13.15 0.79 -11.79
N PRO A 151 -13.23 0.06 -12.92
CA PRO A 151 -12.45 -1.16 -13.12
C PRO A 151 -10.94 -0.93 -12.95
N MET A 152 -10.27 -1.73 -12.11
CA MET A 152 -8.82 -1.62 -11.86
C MET A 152 -8.16 -2.98 -11.66
N THR A 153 -6.93 -3.16 -12.15
CA THR A 153 -6.15 -4.36 -11.82
C THR A 153 -5.61 -4.23 -10.38
N LEU A 154 -5.38 -5.36 -9.71
CA LEU A 154 -4.75 -5.37 -8.39
C LEU A 154 -3.34 -4.74 -8.41
N ASP A 155 -2.70 -4.77 -9.57
CA ASP A 155 -1.32 -4.30 -9.79
C ASP A 155 -1.25 -2.87 -10.37
N ALA A 156 -2.35 -2.11 -10.35
CA ALA A 156 -2.41 -0.83 -11.05
C ALA A 156 -1.77 0.37 -10.32
N ALA A 157 -0.81 0.21 -9.41
CA ALA A 157 -0.35 1.30 -8.56
C ALA A 157 0.98 1.91 -9.03
N LEU A 158 0.90 2.92 -9.92
CA LEU A 158 1.97 3.90 -10.22
C LEU A 158 3.31 3.35 -10.76
N GLY A 159 3.47 2.04 -10.95
CA GLY A 159 4.78 1.44 -11.27
C GLY A 159 5.79 1.48 -10.12
N VAL A 160 5.39 1.93 -8.91
CA VAL A 160 6.23 1.92 -7.71
C VAL A 160 6.30 0.50 -7.17
N LEU A 161 7.51 -0.05 -7.08
CA LEU A 161 7.73 -1.41 -6.57
C LEU A 161 8.30 -1.36 -5.15
N TYR A 162 7.93 -2.35 -4.33
CA TYR A 162 8.32 -2.42 -2.93
C TYR A 162 8.66 -3.85 -2.49
N TRP A 163 9.69 -3.97 -1.66
CA TRP A 163 10.02 -5.21 -0.93
C TRP A 163 10.31 -4.91 0.54
N ARG A 164 9.89 -5.84 1.41
CA ARG A 164 10.37 -5.92 2.80
C ARG A 164 11.47 -6.97 2.88
N ILE A 165 12.70 -6.54 3.13
CA ILE A 165 13.89 -7.37 3.32
C ILE A 165 14.51 -6.96 4.65
N PRO A 166 14.17 -7.62 5.78
CA PRO A 166 14.73 -7.24 7.07
C PRO A 166 16.26 -7.24 7.05
N VAL A 167 16.87 -6.17 7.60
CA VAL A 167 18.34 -6.04 7.67
C VAL A 167 18.93 -7.18 8.51
N GLU A 168 18.28 -7.53 9.62
CA GLU A 168 18.65 -8.62 10.51
C GLU A 168 18.01 -9.96 10.08
N THR A 169 18.21 -10.36 8.83
CA THR A 169 17.73 -11.67 8.35
C THR A 169 18.84 -12.73 8.45
N PRO A 170 18.52 -13.97 8.89
CA PRO A 170 19.45 -15.09 8.78
C PRO A 170 19.90 -15.27 7.32
N GLY A 171 21.22 -15.34 7.09
CA GLY A 171 21.80 -15.42 5.74
C GLY A 171 22.04 -14.08 5.05
N GLY A 172 21.79 -12.95 5.71
CA GLY A 172 22.04 -11.61 5.18
C GLY A 172 20.96 -11.12 4.21
N TRP A 173 20.85 -9.80 4.06
CA TRP A 173 19.89 -9.17 3.15
C TRP A 173 20.43 -9.12 1.71
N GLU A 174 21.75 -9.17 1.56
CA GLU A 174 22.50 -9.04 0.31
C GLU A 174 22.06 -10.04 -0.76
N PRO A 175 21.84 -11.35 -0.48
CA PRO A 175 21.43 -12.30 -1.51
C PRO A 175 20.10 -11.96 -2.16
N LYS A 176 19.13 -11.43 -1.38
CA LYS A 176 17.83 -10.99 -1.90
C LYS A 176 17.96 -9.74 -2.76
N ILE A 177 18.77 -8.78 -2.33
CA ILE A 177 19.06 -7.58 -3.13
C ILE A 177 19.80 -7.94 -4.42
N ASN A 178 20.75 -8.87 -4.38
CA ASN A 178 21.48 -9.33 -5.56
C ASN A 178 20.53 -10.00 -6.56
N ALA A 179 19.61 -10.86 -6.11
CA ALA A 179 18.63 -11.48 -7.00
C ALA A 179 17.75 -10.43 -7.72
N ILE A 180 17.30 -9.39 -7.00
CA ILE A 180 16.54 -8.28 -7.60
C ILE A 180 17.41 -7.48 -8.57
N ALA A 181 18.68 -7.23 -8.21
CA ALA A 181 19.63 -6.54 -9.05
C ALA A 181 19.93 -7.31 -10.34
N ASP A 182 20.10 -8.63 -10.28
CA ASP A 182 20.35 -9.48 -11.45
C ASP A 182 19.12 -9.52 -12.38
N GLU A 183 17.93 -9.70 -11.81
CA GLU A 183 16.66 -9.70 -12.55
C GLU A 183 16.45 -8.38 -13.32
N ARG A 184 16.75 -7.25 -12.67
CA ARG A 184 16.53 -5.90 -13.22
C ARG A 184 17.76 -5.29 -13.87
N ARG A 185 18.88 -6.02 -13.88
CA ARG A 185 20.18 -5.61 -14.44
C ARG A 185 20.74 -4.33 -13.82
N TYR A 186 20.69 -4.25 -12.49
CA TYR A 186 21.38 -3.20 -11.73
C TYR A 186 22.84 -3.60 -11.52
N SER A 187 23.73 -2.89 -12.19
CA SER A 187 25.15 -3.25 -12.27
C SER A 187 26.06 -2.38 -11.40
N SER A 188 25.51 -1.34 -10.75
CA SER A 188 26.25 -0.49 -9.81
C SER A 188 25.44 -0.21 -8.56
N ARG A 189 26.13 0.05 -7.43
CA ARG A 189 25.54 0.36 -6.13
C ARG A 189 26.49 1.15 -5.25
N ASP A 190 25.94 1.97 -4.37
CA ASP A 190 26.68 2.65 -3.30
C ASP A 190 25.81 2.82 -2.04
N VAL A 191 26.43 3.25 -0.94
CA VAL A 191 25.73 3.51 0.32
C VAL A 191 25.87 4.98 0.68
N VAL A 192 24.76 5.64 0.98
CA VAL A 192 24.71 7.04 1.40
C VAL A 192 23.97 7.17 2.72
N THR A 193 24.56 7.95 3.62
CA THR A 193 23.93 8.36 4.87
C THR A 193 23.44 9.80 4.74
N ALA A 194 22.15 10.01 4.98
CA ALA A 194 21.52 11.32 5.05
C ALA A 194 21.20 11.64 6.51
N ASN A 195 22.00 12.54 7.10
CA ASN A 195 21.78 13.18 8.39
C ASN A 195 22.62 14.46 8.47
N LYS A 196 22.43 15.24 9.54
CA LYS A 196 23.15 16.51 9.76
C LYS A 196 24.66 16.34 9.79
N ASP A 197 25.17 15.30 10.45
CA ASP A 197 26.62 15.06 10.56
C ASP A 197 27.26 14.70 9.21
N ALA A 198 26.57 13.89 8.40
CA ALA A 198 27.05 13.40 7.12
C ALA A 198 27.04 14.48 6.02
N PHE A 199 26.06 15.38 6.04
CA PHE A 199 25.99 16.49 5.07
C PHE A 199 26.60 17.80 5.57
N GLY A 200 26.77 17.95 6.89
CA GLY A 200 27.36 19.13 7.50
C GLY A 200 26.63 20.42 7.07
N PRO A 201 27.37 21.49 6.70
CA PRO A 201 26.77 22.76 6.28
C PRO A 201 25.84 22.66 5.06
N ALA A 202 25.97 21.62 4.24
CA ALA A 202 25.13 21.42 3.05
C ALA A 202 23.82 20.68 3.34
N PHE A 203 23.53 20.35 4.61
CA PHE A 203 22.35 19.56 4.98
C PHE A 203 21.05 20.22 4.49
N GLU A 204 20.83 21.49 4.82
CA GLU A 204 19.60 22.22 4.46
C GLU A 204 19.43 22.35 2.94
N GLU A 205 20.51 22.70 2.23
CA GLU A 205 20.50 22.80 0.76
C GLU A 205 20.16 21.46 0.11
N LYS A 206 20.72 20.35 0.61
CA LYS A 206 20.42 19.01 0.10
C LYS A 206 18.99 18.59 0.42
N MET A 207 18.48 18.88 1.62
CA MET A 207 17.10 18.57 1.98
C MET A 207 16.12 19.33 1.09
N ASP A 208 16.36 20.62 0.82
CA ASP A 208 15.54 21.41 -0.11
C ASP A 208 15.57 20.83 -1.53
N MET A 209 16.77 20.48 -2.01
CA MET A 209 16.96 19.86 -3.32
C MET A 209 16.19 18.54 -3.45
N PHE A 210 16.27 17.65 -2.45
CA PHE A 210 15.59 16.35 -2.47
C PHE A 210 14.08 16.47 -2.28
N PHE A 211 13.62 17.47 -1.52
CA PHE A 211 12.21 17.67 -1.23
C PHE A 211 11.47 18.44 -2.34
N ARG A 212 12.20 19.20 -3.15
CA ARG A 212 11.65 19.81 -4.35
C ARG A 212 11.20 18.73 -5.32
N GLU A 213 9.96 18.80 -5.78
CA GLU A 213 9.37 17.79 -6.67
C GLU A 213 10.13 17.67 -8.00
N HIS A 214 10.49 16.43 -8.35
CA HIS A 214 11.27 16.13 -9.55
C HIS A 214 10.95 14.75 -10.13
N ILE A 215 11.48 14.48 -11.32
CA ILE A 215 11.57 13.15 -11.94
C ILE A 215 13.03 12.78 -12.18
N HIS A 216 13.27 11.49 -12.39
CA HIS A 216 14.48 10.95 -12.99
C HIS A 216 14.16 10.23 -14.30
N GLU A 217 15.14 10.18 -15.20
CA GLU A 217 15.07 9.46 -16.49
C GLU A 217 15.38 7.97 -16.35
N ASP A 218 15.94 7.57 -15.21
CA ASP A 218 16.19 6.18 -14.82
C ASP A 218 15.39 5.86 -13.55
N GLU A 219 15.31 4.58 -13.17
CA GLU A 219 14.64 4.17 -11.93
C GLU A 219 15.39 4.69 -10.70
N GLU A 220 14.65 5.21 -9.71
CA GLU A 220 15.19 5.57 -8.41
C GLU A 220 15.02 4.39 -7.45
N ILE A 221 16.12 3.70 -7.16
CA ILE A 221 16.14 2.51 -6.31
C ILE A 221 16.79 2.82 -4.97
N ARG A 222 16.09 2.52 -3.86
CA ARG A 222 16.57 2.74 -2.50
C ARG A 222 16.22 1.56 -1.61
N TYR A 223 17.20 1.07 -0.86
CA TYR A 223 17.01 0.10 0.22
C TYR A 223 17.55 0.70 1.52
N LEU A 224 16.70 0.84 2.54
CA LEU A 224 17.09 1.43 3.82
C LEU A 224 17.82 0.40 4.67
N LEU A 225 19.08 0.69 5.00
CA LEU A 225 19.91 -0.09 5.91
C LEU A 225 19.68 0.34 7.38
N GLU A 226 19.50 1.64 7.61
CA GLU A 226 19.27 2.22 8.94
C GLU A 226 18.32 3.42 8.85
N GLY A 227 17.67 3.74 9.96
CA GLY A 227 16.81 4.91 10.06
C GLY A 227 15.50 4.81 9.28
N SER A 228 14.96 5.96 8.88
CA SER A 228 13.66 6.08 8.23
C SER A 228 13.50 7.38 7.46
N ALA A 229 12.63 7.36 6.44
CA ALA A 229 12.41 8.50 5.55
C ALA A 229 11.05 8.43 4.83
N PHE A 230 10.64 9.55 4.25
CA PHE A 230 9.47 9.66 3.39
C PHE A 230 9.87 9.79 1.92
N PHE A 231 9.22 8.99 1.08
CA PHE A 231 9.16 9.20 -0.37
C PHE A 231 7.72 9.57 -0.71
N ASP A 232 7.50 10.82 -1.12
CA ASP A 232 6.18 11.23 -1.60
C ASP A 232 6.14 11.03 -3.11
N VAL A 233 5.11 10.37 -3.62
CA VAL A 233 4.87 10.17 -5.06
C VAL A 233 3.52 10.73 -5.46
N ARG A 234 3.38 11.19 -6.70
CA ARG A 234 2.05 11.61 -7.19
C ARG A 234 1.16 10.41 -7.47
N GLY A 235 -0.06 10.46 -6.94
CA GLY A 235 -1.14 9.54 -7.27
C GLY A 235 -1.53 9.62 -8.75
N LYS A 236 -2.36 8.68 -9.22
CA LYS A 236 -2.88 8.76 -10.58
C LYS A 236 -3.79 9.97 -10.70
N SER A 237 -3.67 10.72 -11.80
CA SER A 237 -4.75 11.61 -12.22
C SER A 237 -5.94 10.77 -12.67
N THR A 238 -7.13 11.15 -12.28
CA THR A 238 -8.36 10.37 -12.43
C THR A 238 -9.40 11.06 -13.28
N SER A 239 -9.13 12.31 -13.70
CA SER A 239 -9.92 13.00 -14.71
C SER A 239 -9.79 12.32 -16.08
N SER A 240 -10.76 11.46 -16.39
CA SER A 240 -11.12 11.11 -17.77
C SER A 240 -12.24 11.99 -18.31
N GLU A 241 -12.55 13.13 -17.68
CA GLU A 241 -13.51 14.07 -18.24
C GLU A 241 -12.83 14.94 -19.30
N LEU A 242 -13.23 14.67 -20.54
CA LEU A 242 -12.94 15.43 -21.74
C LEU A 242 -13.58 16.82 -21.60
N GLY A 243 -12.91 17.71 -20.88
CA GLY A 243 -13.38 19.07 -20.62
C GLY A 243 -12.19 19.99 -20.46
N THR A 244 -12.05 20.92 -21.40
CA THR A 244 -11.12 22.05 -21.34
C THR A 244 -11.17 22.67 -19.94
N ASP A 245 -9.99 22.74 -19.30
CA ASP A 245 -9.70 23.42 -18.01
C ASP A 245 -9.44 22.52 -16.77
N ALA A 246 -9.12 21.23 -16.93
CA ALA A 246 -8.70 20.36 -15.82
C ALA A 246 -7.18 20.39 -15.58
N GLU A 247 -6.65 21.44 -14.94
CA GLU A 247 -5.19 21.52 -14.70
C GLU A 247 -4.69 20.47 -13.69
N HIS A 248 -5.39 20.10 -12.61
CA HIS A 248 -4.83 19.17 -11.59
C HIS A 248 -5.86 18.32 -10.82
N THR A 249 -6.54 17.35 -11.44
CA THR A 249 -7.47 16.45 -10.74
C THR A 249 -7.19 14.99 -11.09
N THR A 250 -6.28 14.26 -10.44
CA THR A 250 -5.90 14.26 -9.02
C THR A 250 -4.39 13.99 -8.87
N ASP A 251 -3.63 15.06 -8.90
CA ASP A 251 -2.21 15.09 -8.61
C ASP A 251 -1.97 15.06 -7.09
N SER A 252 -2.52 14.09 -6.36
CA SER A 252 -2.39 14.06 -4.89
C SER A 252 -1.09 13.41 -4.45
N TRP A 253 -0.47 13.91 -3.37
CA TRP A 253 0.68 13.26 -2.77
C TRP A 253 0.29 11.99 -2.04
N ILE A 254 0.98 10.89 -2.34
CA ILE A 254 0.98 9.65 -1.55
C ILE A 254 2.32 9.59 -0.83
N ARG A 255 2.28 9.63 0.50
CA ARG A 255 3.48 9.53 1.34
C ARG A 255 3.79 8.07 1.64
N CYS A 256 4.96 7.61 1.19
CA CYS A 256 5.50 6.31 1.54
C CYS A 256 6.52 6.49 2.68
N HIS A 257 6.19 6.01 3.87
CA HIS A 257 7.14 5.96 4.99
C HIS A 257 7.93 4.65 4.95
N LEU A 258 9.24 4.76 4.79
CA LEU A 258 10.16 3.64 4.73
C LEU A 258 11.03 3.62 5.98
N GLU A 259 11.33 2.42 6.46
CA GLU A 259 12.26 2.19 7.56
C GLU A 259 13.32 1.15 7.17
N ALA A 260 14.34 0.98 8.01
CA ALA A 260 15.35 -0.06 7.85
C ALA A 260 14.75 -1.43 7.48
N GLY A 261 15.19 -1.98 6.34
CA GLY A 261 14.70 -3.21 5.72
C GLY A 261 13.64 -3.01 4.64
N ASP A 262 13.27 -1.77 4.32
CA ASP A 262 12.36 -1.45 3.21
C ASP A 262 13.15 -1.11 1.95
N MET A 263 12.77 -1.71 0.82
CA MET A 263 13.25 -1.37 -0.51
C MET A 263 12.12 -0.78 -1.34
N ILE A 264 12.40 0.32 -2.04
CA ILE A 264 11.50 0.95 -3.01
C ILE A 264 12.21 1.14 -4.35
N ILE A 265 11.45 1.02 -5.43
CA ILE A 265 11.85 1.38 -6.78
C ILE A 265 10.79 2.33 -7.31
N LEU A 266 11.19 3.57 -7.60
CA LEU A 266 10.37 4.53 -8.29
C LEU A 266 10.66 4.43 -9.79
N PRO A 267 9.65 4.27 -10.66
CA PRO A 267 9.86 4.14 -12.09
C PRO A 267 10.34 5.46 -12.70
N ALA A 268 11.11 5.39 -13.78
CA ALA A 268 11.49 6.57 -14.55
C ALA A 268 10.24 7.40 -14.93
N GLY A 269 10.35 8.73 -14.83
CA GLY A 269 9.26 9.66 -15.18
C GLY A 269 8.15 9.85 -14.15
N ILE A 270 8.20 9.21 -12.97
CA ILE A 270 7.27 9.52 -11.87
C ILE A 270 7.69 10.79 -11.13
N TYR A 271 6.73 11.68 -10.89
CA TYR A 271 6.96 12.81 -9.99
C TYR A 271 7.02 12.32 -8.55
N HIS A 272 8.13 12.66 -7.88
CA HIS A 272 8.39 12.29 -6.51
C HIS A 272 9.24 13.34 -5.79
N ARG A 273 9.38 13.15 -4.49
CA ARG A 273 10.31 13.88 -3.63
C ARG A 273 10.67 13.04 -2.41
N PHE A 274 11.79 13.40 -1.78
CA PHE A 274 12.31 12.73 -0.60
C PHE A 274 12.45 13.70 0.57
N SER A 275 12.15 13.23 1.77
CA SER A 275 12.50 13.90 3.02
C SER A 275 12.90 12.89 4.08
N LEU A 276 13.80 13.27 4.97
CA LEU A 276 13.93 12.58 6.25
C LEU A 276 12.64 12.78 7.07
N ASP A 277 12.37 11.84 7.98
CA ASP A 277 11.35 12.04 9.00
C ASP A 277 11.94 12.75 10.24
N GLU A 278 11.17 12.84 11.32
CA GLU A 278 11.57 13.53 12.55
C GLU A 278 12.83 12.94 13.22
N ARG A 279 13.28 11.74 12.82
CA ARG A 279 14.54 11.15 13.31
C ARG A 279 15.78 11.68 12.60
N GLU A 280 15.60 12.42 11.50
CA GLU A 280 16.67 13.06 10.71
C GLU A 280 17.84 12.12 10.35
N HIS A 281 17.55 10.83 10.15
CA HIS A 281 18.57 9.84 9.87
C HIS A 281 18.05 8.75 8.95
N ALA A 282 18.73 8.56 7.82
CA ALA A 282 18.56 7.40 6.96
C ALA A 282 19.90 6.98 6.34
N ARG A 283 20.25 5.69 6.43
CA ARG A 283 21.35 5.11 5.65
C ARG A 283 20.77 4.22 4.57
N THR A 284 21.07 4.52 3.33
CA THR A 284 20.44 3.90 2.15
C THR A 284 21.48 3.25 1.25
N LEU A 285 21.24 2.01 0.84
CA LEU A 285 21.85 1.41 -0.33
C LEU A 285 21.09 1.90 -1.56
N ARG A 286 21.82 2.47 -2.51
CA ARG A 286 21.27 2.91 -3.80
C ARG A 286 21.77 1.94 -4.87
N LEU A 287 20.91 1.58 -5.81
CA LEU A 287 21.24 0.70 -6.93
C LEU A 287 21.00 1.42 -8.25
N PHE A 288 21.77 1.07 -9.28
CA PHE A 288 21.76 1.75 -10.57
C PHE A 288 21.81 0.79 -11.73
N LYS A 289 21.12 1.18 -12.80
CA LYS A 289 21.29 0.59 -14.12
C LYS A 289 22.42 1.33 -14.85
N VAL A 290 23.45 0.60 -15.29
CA VAL A 290 24.44 1.16 -16.22
C VAL A 290 23.89 0.98 -17.64
N ARG A 291 23.76 2.07 -18.39
CA ARG A 291 23.34 1.99 -19.79
C ARG A 291 24.46 1.41 -20.67
N PRO A 292 24.12 0.53 -21.64
CA PRO A 292 25.09 0.02 -22.58
C PRO A 292 25.67 1.17 -23.44
N PRO A 293 26.89 1.03 -23.97
CA PRO A 293 27.57 2.07 -24.75
C PRO A 293 26.77 2.63 -25.93
N SER A 294 25.91 1.82 -26.56
CA SER A 294 25.07 2.21 -27.70
C SER A 294 24.05 3.30 -27.37
N ASP A 295 23.63 3.38 -26.11
CA ASP A 295 22.59 4.28 -25.64
C ASP A 295 23.20 5.50 -24.90
N ARG A 296 24.53 5.67 -25.02
CA ARG A 296 25.28 6.78 -24.41
C ARG A 296 25.39 7.92 -25.43
N LEU A 297 24.97 9.12 -25.03
CA LEU A 297 25.37 10.34 -25.73
C LEU A 297 26.91 10.46 -25.66
N ALA A 298 27.52 11.02 -26.72
CA ALA A 298 28.96 10.96 -26.99
C ALA A 298 29.86 11.65 -25.94
N ASP A 299 29.26 12.40 -25.02
CA ASP A 299 29.88 13.25 -24.01
C ASP A 299 29.74 12.70 -22.57
N HIS A 300 29.33 11.44 -22.39
CA HIS A 300 29.04 10.87 -21.07
C HIS A 300 29.97 9.73 -20.63
N TRP A 301 30.46 9.82 -19.40
CA TRP A 301 31.37 8.85 -18.78
C TRP A 301 30.66 7.48 -18.57
N PRO A 302 31.32 6.35 -18.90
CA PRO A 302 30.71 5.01 -18.96
C PRO A 302 29.96 4.49 -17.73
N ASP A 303 30.29 4.96 -16.53
CA ASP A 303 30.03 4.21 -15.29
C ASP A 303 29.35 5.02 -14.17
N GLU A 304 28.86 6.23 -14.46
CA GLU A 304 28.25 7.09 -13.45
C GLU A 304 26.71 7.08 -13.53
N PRO A 305 26.00 6.86 -12.39
CA PRO A 305 24.56 7.03 -12.34
C PRO A 305 24.15 8.48 -12.65
N LYS A 306 23.13 8.65 -13.52
CA LYS A 306 22.58 9.96 -13.86
C LYS A 306 21.70 10.45 -12.72
N TRP A 307 22.26 11.25 -11.81
CA TRP A 307 21.53 11.88 -10.70
C TRP A 307 20.72 13.12 -11.08
N ILE A 308 20.43 13.31 -12.37
CA ILE A 308 19.83 14.55 -12.84
C ILE A 308 18.37 14.54 -12.42
N ALA A 309 18.06 15.37 -11.43
CA ALA A 309 16.71 15.72 -11.05
C ALA A 309 16.17 16.72 -12.06
N HIS A 310 15.10 16.35 -12.77
CA HIS A 310 14.34 17.30 -13.58
C HIS A 310 13.17 17.79 -12.75
N TYR A 311 13.28 19.01 -12.22
CA TYR A 311 12.24 19.60 -11.39
C TYR A 311 10.95 19.80 -12.19
N ARG A 312 9.81 19.65 -11.51
CA ARG A 312 8.50 19.79 -12.15
C ARG A 312 8.31 21.14 -12.83
N GLY A 313 7.74 21.11 -14.03
CA GLY A 313 7.44 22.26 -14.86
C GLY A 313 7.12 21.85 -16.29
N ALA A 314 6.66 22.81 -17.10
CA ALA A 314 6.14 22.57 -18.46
C ALA A 314 7.13 21.86 -19.39
N GLU A 315 8.43 22.09 -19.24
CA GLU A 315 9.45 21.39 -20.03
C GLU A 315 9.68 19.95 -19.56
N THR A 316 9.62 19.72 -18.25
CA THR A 316 9.73 18.37 -17.67
C THR A 316 8.51 17.51 -18.00
N ASP A 317 7.33 18.11 -18.16
CA ASP A 317 6.12 17.41 -18.62
C ASP A 317 6.24 16.88 -20.06
N LYS A 318 7.11 17.51 -20.88
CA LYS A 318 7.44 17.07 -22.24
C LYS A 318 8.59 16.05 -22.27
N ASN A 319 9.22 15.74 -21.14
CA ASN A 319 10.34 14.80 -21.08
C ASN A 319 9.88 13.42 -21.61
N PRO A 320 10.63 12.74 -22.51
CA PRO A 320 10.23 11.47 -23.09
C PRO A 320 9.90 10.38 -22.05
N TYR A 321 10.66 10.31 -20.96
CA TYR A 321 10.44 9.34 -19.88
C TYR A 321 9.17 9.66 -19.09
N ARG A 322 8.85 10.94 -18.90
CA ARG A 322 7.58 11.37 -18.30
C ARG A 322 6.40 10.98 -19.18
N VAL A 323 6.49 11.25 -20.48
CA VAL A 323 5.45 10.88 -21.45
C VAL A 323 5.24 9.37 -21.48
N GLU A 324 6.33 8.58 -21.46
CA GLU A 324 6.24 7.12 -21.44
C GLU A 324 5.68 6.56 -20.14
N TYR A 325 6.07 7.14 -18.99
CA TYR A 325 5.46 6.84 -17.69
C TYR A 325 3.95 7.05 -17.73
N LEU A 326 3.49 8.18 -18.29
CA LEU A 326 2.07 8.47 -18.40
C LEU A 326 1.34 7.47 -19.31
N LYS A 327 1.91 7.09 -20.46
CA LYS A 327 1.32 6.05 -21.31
C LYS A 327 1.18 4.72 -20.57
N THR A 328 2.24 4.31 -19.88
CA THR A 328 2.32 3.01 -19.21
C THR A 328 1.42 2.94 -17.96
N PHE A 329 1.43 3.98 -17.13
CA PHE A 329 0.86 3.91 -15.79
C PHE A 329 -0.33 4.86 -15.55
N SER A 330 -0.54 5.89 -16.37
CA SER A 330 -1.64 6.86 -16.20
C SER A 330 -2.85 6.62 -17.11
N GLY A 331 -2.81 5.64 -18.02
CA GLY A 331 -3.97 5.20 -18.80
C GLY A 331 -4.27 6.03 -20.06
N ALA A 332 -3.33 6.86 -20.53
CA ALA A 332 -3.52 7.77 -21.66
C ALA A 332 -3.69 7.12 -23.06
N GLN A 333 -3.79 5.78 -23.16
CA GLN A 333 -3.87 5.07 -24.45
C GLN A 333 -4.93 3.97 -24.57
N MET A 334 -6.01 4.02 -23.77
CA MET A 334 -7.19 3.17 -24.01
C MET A 334 -8.33 3.86 -24.79
N ALA A 335 -8.13 5.11 -25.25
CA ALA A 335 -9.16 5.87 -25.98
C ALA A 335 -8.97 5.93 -27.51
N GLN A 336 -7.89 5.36 -28.08
CA GLN A 336 -7.62 5.44 -29.53
C GLN A 336 -7.76 4.11 -30.30
N ALA A 337 -8.26 3.03 -29.68
CA ALA A 337 -8.42 1.74 -30.35
C ALA A 337 -9.88 1.34 -30.66
N VAL A 338 -10.83 2.28 -30.66
CA VAL A 338 -12.25 2.03 -31.03
C VAL A 338 -12.71 2.93 -32.19
N GLY A 339 -11.78 3.28 -33.08
CA GLY A 339 -12.06 4.13 -34.23
C GLY A 339 -11.17 3.80 -35.42
N ALA A 340 -11.28 2.57 -35.92
CA ALA A 340 -10.89 2.18 -37.27
C ALA A 340 -11.79 1.04 -37.75
#